data_AF-A0A9P7BZ28-F1
#
_entry.id   AF-A0A9P7BZ28-F1
#
_cell.length_a   1.000
_cell.length_b   1.000
_cell.length_c   1.000
_cell.angle_alpha   90.00
_cell.angle_beta   90.00
_cell.angle_gamma   90.00
#
_symmetry.space_group_name_H-M   'P 1'
#
loop_
_entity.id
_entity.type
_entity.pdbx_description
1 polymer ?
#
loop_
_entity_poly.entity_id
_entity_poly.type
_entity_poly.pdbx_seq_one_letter_code
_entity_poly.pdbx_strand_id
1 'polypeptide(L)'
;MFPIFRRLAAPGAVLMFTSGTALGEAIGTFEGKPLYHGSLDASEYRQLLAENGFSVVRHQQEDPACGGGTVWLATQTGCLARCGAVGIS
;
A
#
# COMPACT_ATOMS: atom_id res chain seq x y z
N MET A 1 3.21 7.56 5.19
CA MET A 1 3.81 6.38 4.54
C MET A 1 3.69 6.43 3.02
N PHE A 2 2.48 6.40 2.44
CA PHE A 2 2.26 6.33 0.97
C PHE A 2 3.00 7.37 0.09
N PRO A 3 3.19 8.63 0.52
CA PRO A 3 4.00 9.59 -0.25
C PRO A 3 5.46 9.16 -0.48
N ILE A 4 6.04 8.42 0.47
CA ILE A 4 7.40 7.88 0.34
C ILE A 4 7.41 6.76 -0.71
N PHE A 5 6.43 5.86 -0.66
CA PHE A 5 6.29 4.80 -1.67
C PHE A 5 6.09 5.38 -3.07
N ARG A 6 5.26 6.41 -3.22
CA ARG A 6 5.11 7.14 -4.48
C ARG A 6 6.44 7.65 -5.02
N ARG A 7 7.28 8.24 -4.16
CA ARG A 7 8.60 8.77 -4.56
C ARG A 7 9.57 7.68 -5.01
N LEU A 8 9.48 6.50 -4.42
CA LEU A 8 10.40 5.38 -4.66
C LEU A 8 9.90 4.41 -5.74
N ALA A 9 8.63 4.51 -6.16
CA ALA A 9 8.00 3.61 -7.11
C ALA A 9 8.05 4.18 -8.54
N ALA A 10 8.76 3.47 -9.42
CA ALA A 10 8.72 3.72 -10.86
C ALA A 10 7.32 3.39 -11.44
N PRO A 11 6.99 3.89 -12.64
CA PRO A 11 5.74 3.53 -13.32
C PRO A 11 5.63 2.01 -13.50
N GLY A 12 4.50 1.44 -13.12
CA GLY A 12 4.26 0.00 -13.14
C GLY A 12 4.84 -0.78 -11.95
N ALA A 13 5.56 -0.13 -11.02
CA ALA A 13 6.05 -0.80 -9.82
C ALA A 13 4.88 -1.30 -8.96
N VAL A 14 5.08 -2.46 -8.33
CA VAL A 14 4.08 -3.12 -7.49
C VAL A 14 4.36 -2.82 -6.01
N LEU A 15 3.33 -2.37 -5.30
CA LEU A 15 3.32 -2.23 -3.85
C LEU A 15 2.43 -3.33 -3.25
N MET A 16 2.99 -4.15 -2.37
CA MET A 16 2.27 -5.17 -1.61
C MET A 16 2.42 -4.90 -0.12
N PHE A 17 1.32 -4.94 0.63
CA PHE A 17 1.34 -4.79 2.09
C PHE A 17 0.15 -5.50 2.74
N THR A 18 0.24 -5.72 4.05
CA THR A 18 -0.87 -6.24 4.87
C THR A 18 -1.41 -5.18 5.82
N SER A 19 -2.70 -5.23 6.13
CA SER A 19 -3.36 -4.37 7.12
C SER A 19 -4.28 -5.16 8.05
N GLY A 20 -4.90 -4.49 9.03
CA GLY A 20 -6.11 -5.01 9.68
C GLY A 20 -7.34 -4.89 8.78
N THR A 21 -8.48 -5.40 9.25
CA THR A 21 -9.73 -5.50 8.48
C THR A 21 -10.67 -4.30 8.62
N ALA A 22 -10.56 -3.51 9.70
CA ALA A 22 -11.41 -2.36 9.99
C ALA A 22 -10.65 -1.26 10.76
N LEU A 23 -11.20 -0.04 10.81
CA LEU A 23 -10.76 1.02 11.71
C LEU A 23 -10.76 0.50 13.15
N GLY A 24 -9.59 0.33 13.72
CA GLY A 24 -9.47 -0.30 15.02
C GLY A 24 -8.04 -0.40 15.51
N GLU A 25 -7.90 -0.29 16.81
CA GLU A 25 -6.68 -0.55 17.55
C GLU A 25 -6.72 -2.00 18.02
N ALA A 26 -5.90 -2.87 17.41
CA ALA A 26 -5.67 -4.21 17.92
C ALA A 26 -4.36 -4.22 18.72
N ILE A 27 -4.43 -4.62 19.99
CA ILE A 27 -3.23 -4.93 20.78
C ILE A 27 -2.86 -6.39 20.48
N GLY A 28 -1.86 -6.57 19.62
CA GLY A 28 -1.21 -7.86 19.42
C GLY A 28 -0.02 -8.04 20.37
N THR A 29 0.61 -9.21 20.34
CA THR A 29 1.87 -9.46 21.04
C THR A 29 2.93 -9.78 20.00
N PHE A 30 4.00 -8.97 19.93
CA PHE A 30 5.17 -9.24 19.09
C PHE A 30 6.39 -9.40 20.00
N GLU A 31 7.05 -10.55 19.90
CA GLU A 31 8.20 -10.91 20.77
C GLU A 31 7.94 -10.73 22.28
N GLY A 32 6.73 -11.05 22.73
CA GLY A 32 6.33 -10.91 24.14
C GLY A 32 6.05 -9.48 24.59
N LYS A 33 6.08 -8.49 23.69
CA LYS A 33 5.73 -7.09 23.97
C LYS A 33 4.37 -6.74 23.35
N PRO A 34 3.56 -5.91 24.02
CA PRO A 34 2.36 -5.35 23.41
C PRO A 34 2.73 -4.57 22.15
N LEU A 35 2.18 -4.97 21.01
CA LEU A 35 2.31 -4.28 19.75
C LEU A 35 0.97 -3.70 19.36
N TYR A 36 0.93 -2.37 19.34
CA TYR A 36 -0.25 -1.63 18.96
C TYR A 36 -0.36 -1.60 17.43
N HIS A 37 -1.44 -2.15 16.90
CA HIS A 37 -1.76 -2.13 15.48
C HIS A 37 -3.01 -1.28 15.27
N GLY A 38 -2.81 -0.02 14.89
CA GLY A 38 -3.89 0.79 14.33
C GLY A 38 -4.07 0.42 12.85
N SER A 39 -5.24 -0.09 12.49
CA SER A 39 -5.63 -0.22 11.08
C SER A 39 -6.60 0.88 10.71
N LEU A 40 -6.51 1.35 9.47
CA LEU A 40 -7.53 2.20 8.84
C LEU A 40 -8.63 1.31 8.24
N ASP A 41 -9.75 1.92 7.87
CA ASP A 41 -10.77 1.24 7.06
C ASP A 41 -10.29 1.02 5.62
N ALA A 42 -10.84 0.01 4.95
CA ALA A 42 -10.50 -0.31 3.57
C ALA A 42 -10.75 0.86 2.60
N SER A 43 -11.77 1.69 2.84
CA SER A 43 -12.04 2.90 2.04
C SER A 43 -10.93 3.94 2.17
N GLU A 44 -10.39 4.12 3.37
CA GLU A 44 -9.31 5.06 3.64
C GLU A 44 -8.02 4.61 2.97
N TYR A 45 -7.69 3.31 3.02
CA TYR A 45 -6.56 2.75 2.28
C TYR A 45 -6.70 2.95 0.77
N ARG A 46 -7.89 2.74 0.20
CA ARG A 46 -8.15 2.99 -1.23
C ARG A 46 -7.95 4.45 -1.60
N GLN A 47 -8.44 5.37 -0.76
CA GLN A 47 -8.26 6.80 -0.98
C GLN A 47 -6.78 7.18 -0.93
N LEU A 48 -6.06 6.76 0.11
CA LEU A 48 -4.63 7.04 0.27
C LEU A 48 -3.79 6.47 -0.89
N LEU A 49 -4.11 5.27 -1.38
CA LEU A 49 -3.45 4.69 -2.55
C LEU A 49 -3.71 5.53 -3.82
N ALA A 50 -4.96 5.90 -4.07
CA ALA A 50 -5.34 6.71 -5.22
C ALA A 50 -4.68 8.09 -5.22
N GLU A 51 -4.70 8.80 -4.08
CA GLU A 51 -4.03 10.10 -3.89
C GLU A 51 -2.51 10.03 -4.14
N ASN A 52 -1.92 8.85 -3.97
CA ASN A 52 -0.49 8.61 -4.17
C ASN A 52 -0.15 7.95 -5.51
N GLY A 53 -1.12 7.84 -6.43
CA GLY A 53 -0.88 7.34 -7.79
C GLY A 53 -0.72 5.83 -7.87
N PHE A 54 -1.37 5.10 -6.97
CA PHE A 54 -1.47 3.64 -7.01
C PHE A 54 -2.90 3.20 -7.36
N SER A 55 -3.02 2.24 -8.26
CA SER A 55 -4.27 1.55 -8.55
C SER A 55 -4.29 0.19 -7.87
N VAL A 56 -5.37 -0.13 -7.15
CA VAL A 56 -5.52 -1.43 -6.48
C VAL A 56 -5.75 -2.52 -7.52
N VAL A 57 -4.86 -3.51 -7.56
CA VAL A 57 -4.96 -4.70 -8.40
C VAL A 57 -5.70 -5.81 -7.67
N ARG A 58 -5.41 -6.01 -6.39
CA ARG A 58 -6.06 -7.03 -5.55
C ARG A 58 -6.16 -6.52 -4.11
N HIS A 59 -7.31 -6.76 -3.51
CA HIS A 59 -7.51 -6.59 -2.07
C HIS A 59 -8.29 -7.80 -1.58
N GLN A 60 -7.68 -8.56 -0.68
CA GLN A 60 -8.29 -9.76 -0.09
C GLN A 60 -8.22 -9.62 1.43
N GLN A 61 -9.38 -9.49 2.06
CA GLN A 61 -9.48 -9.57 3.51
C GLN A 61 -9.38 -11.03 3.94
N GLU A 62 -8.71 -11.23 5.08
CA GLU A 62 -8.59 -12.53 5.74
C GLU A 62 -8.17 -13.65 4.79
N ASP A 63 -7.13 -13.41 3.97
CA ASP A 63 -6.68 -14.35 2.94
C ASP A 63 -6.23 -15.67 3.63
N PRO A 64 -6.92 -16.81 3.38
CA PRO A 64 -6.56 -18.09 4.00
C PRO A 64 -5.16 -18.57 3.59
N ALA A 65 -4.68 -18.18 2.41
CA ALA A 65 -3.34 -18.49 1.96
C ALA A 65 -2.26 -17.62 2.64
N CYS A 66 -2.68 -16.57 3.35
CA CYS A 66 -1.82 -15.66 4.10
C CYS A 66 -2.08 -15.72 5.62
N GLY A 67 -2.56 -16.87 6.13
CA GLY A 67 -2.80 -17.06 7.56
C GLY A 67 -3.90 -16.16 8.15
N GLY A 68 -4.84 -15.71 7.32
CA GLY A 68 -5.91 -14.80 7.72
C GLY A 68 -5.54 -13.32 7.68
N GLY A 69 -4.40 -12.95 7.07
CA GLY A 69 -4.02 -11.55 6.87
C GLY A 69 -4.87 -10.84 5.80
N THR A 70 -5.07 -9.53 5.95
CA THR A 70 -5.66 -8.71 4.86
C THR A 70 -4.57 -8.22 3.94
N VAL A 71 -4.59 -8.65 2.67
CA VAL A 71 -3.55 -8.39 1.68
C VAL A 71 -4.00 -7.33 0.69
N TRP A 72 -3.11 -6.38 0.41
CA TRP A 72 -3.23 -5.36 -0.62
C TRP A 72 -2.15 -5.53 -1.68
N LEU A 73 -2.56 -5.44 -2.95
CA LEU A 73 -1.68 -5.33 -4.10
C LEU A 73 -2.10 -4.12 -4.92
N ALA A 74 -1.17 -3.20 -5.17
CA ALA A 74 -1.42 -2.01 -5.97
C ALA A 74 -0.26 -1.74 -6.93
N THR A 75 -0.56 -1.15 -8.08
CA THR A 75 0.42 -0.78 -9.11
C THR A 75 0.55 0.72 -9.20
N GLN A 76 1.78 1.22 -9.28
CA GLN A 76 2.05 2.64 -9.54
C GLN A 76 1.58 2.95 -10.97
N THR A 77 0.66 3.91 -11.12
CA THR A 77 0.08 4.33 -12.41
C THR A 77 0.61 5.69 -12.92
N GLY A 78 1.33 6.44 -12.09
CA GLY A 78 1.96 7.72 -12.40
C GLY A 78 3.06 7.64 -13.47
N CYS A 79 2.78 8.30 -14.60
CA CYS A 79 3.59 8.68 -15.76
C CYS A 79 4.84 7.81 -16.07
N LEU A 80 4.75 6.98 -17.12
CA LEU A 80 5.90 6.53 -17.93
C LEU A 80 6.84 7.72 -18.10
N ALA A 81 7.96 7.74 -17.38
CA ALA A 81 8.94 8.80 -17.49
C ALA A 81 9.26 8.93 -18.99
N ARG A 82 8.92 10.09 -19.57
CA ARG A 82 9.23 10.40 -20.95
C ARG A 82 10.70 10.07 -21.18
N CYS A 83 10.92 9.09 -22.06
CA CYS A 83 12.20 8.91 -22.72
C CYS A 83 12.64 10.28 -23.29
N GLY A 84 13.85 10.72 -22.95
CA GLY A 84 14.62 11.75 -23.66
C GLY A 84 13.99 13.12 -23.90
N ALA A 85 14.42 14.12 -23.14
CA ALA A 85 14.68 15.45 -23.71
C ALA A 85 15.88 16.06 -22.99
N VAL A 86 17.08 15.65 -23.41
CA VAL A 86 18.28 16.46 -23.26
C VAL A 86 18.05 17.70 -24.13
N GLY A 87 17.59 18.78 -23.51
CA GLY A 87 17.58 20.10 -24.13
C GLY A 87 18.93 20.75 -23.87
N ILE A 88 19.83 20.68 -24.85
CA ILE A 88 20.97 21.57 -24.93
C ILE A 88 20.46 22.83 -25.63
N SER A 89 20.58 23.97 -24.97
CA SER A 89 20.67 25.29 -25.61
C SER A 89 21.75 26.07 -24.89
#